data_AF-A0A1F5VQJ0-F1
#
_entry.id   AF-A0A1F5VQJ0-F1
#
_cell.length_a   1.000
_cell.length_b   1.000
_cell.length_c   1.000
_cell.angle_alpha   90.00
_cell.angle_beta   90.00
_cell.angle_gamma   90.00
#
_symmetry.space_group_name_H-M   'P 1'
#
loop_
_entity.id
_entity.type
_entity.pdbx_description
1 polymer ?
#
loop_
_entity_poly.entity_id
_entity_poly.type
_entity_poly.pdbx_seq_one_letter_code
_entity_poly.pdbx_strand_id
1 'polypeptide(L)' 'MKEIEGIKLYTIQEIAEMLKVHPLTIQRKVKKGIIKGVKINKSWYISSDNLKSFLQGNTCGSEPKGKKE' A
#
# COMPACT_ATOMS: atom_id res chain seq x y z
N MET A 1 3.15 8.72 -9.74
CA MET A 1 4.25 7.78 -9.45
C MET A 1 5.51 8.55 -9.11
N LYS A 2 6.29 8.09 -8.12
CA LYS A 2 7.63 8.62 -7.83
C LYS A 2 8.61 7.45 -7.85
N GLU A 3 9.67 7.57 -8.65
CA GLU A 3 10.71 6.55 -8.76
C GLU A 3 11.92 7.01 -7.96
N ILE A 4 12.32 6.18 -6.99
CA ILE A 4 13.55 6.37 -6.21
C ILE A 4 14.34 5.07 -6.41
N GLU A 5 15.48 5.15 -7.09
CA GLU A 5 16.39 4.00 -7.34
C GLU A 5 15.72 2.76 -7.95
N GLY A 6 14.79 2.93 -8.89
CA GLY A 6 14.08 1.83 -9.56
C GLY A 6 12.92 1.23 -8.76
N ILE A 7 12.66 1.74 -7.54
CA ILE A 7 11.50 1.37 -6.73
C ILE A 7 10.37 2.35 -7.05
N LYS A 8 9.33 1.85 -7.71
CA LYS A 8 8.11 2.60 -7.99
C LYS A 8 7.28 2.74 -6.71
N LEU A 9 7.05 3.99 -6.31
CA LEU A 9 6.15 4.36 -5.21
C LEU A 9 4.84 4.88 -5.77
N TYR A 10 3.76 4.25 -5.35
CA TYR A 10 2.40 4.66 -5.67
C TYR A 10 1.75 5.35 -4.48
N THR A 11 0.95 6.37 -4.77
CA THR A 11 0.07 6.96 -3.77
C THR A 11 -1.18 6.11 -3.55
N ILE A 12 -1.88 6.37 -2.46
CA ILE A 12 -3.19 5.76 -2.18
C ILE A 12 -4.17 5.95 -3.34
N GLN A 13 -4.13 7.11 -3.99
CA GLN A 13 -5.03 7.46 -5.08
C GLN A 13 -4.69 6.66 -6.35
N GLU A 14 -3.41 6.55 -6.71
CA GLU A 14 -2.97 5.71 -7.84
C GLU A 14 -3.34 4.23 -7.65
N ILE A 15 -3.18 3.70 -6.43
CA ILE A 15 -3.55 2.31 -6.13
C ILE A 15 -5.06 2.11 -6.20
N ALA A 16 -5.83 3.10 -5.71
CA ALA A 16 -7.27 3.09 -5.79
C ALA A 16 -7.76 3.05 -7.25
N GLU A 17 -7.17 3.85 -8.13
CA GLU A 17 -7.47 3.82 -9.55
C GLU A 17 -7.05 2.51 -10.21
N MET A 18 -5.85 2.01 -9.90
CA MET A 18 -5.30 0.78 -10.50
C MET A 18 -6.11 -0.47 -10.13
N LEU A 19 -6.59 -0.57 -8.89
CA LEU A 19 -7.46 -1.66 -8.43
C LEU A 19 -8.96 -1.36 -8.64
N LYS A 20 -9.33 -0.19 -9.17
CA LYS A 20 -10.72 0.31 -9.26
C LYS A 20 -11.48 0.21 -7.93
N VAL A 21 -10.82 0.55 -6.83
CA VAL A 21 -11.41 0.58 -5.49
C VAL A 21 -11.45 2.00 -4.96
N HIS A 22 -12.37 2.29 -4.04
CA HIS A 22 -12.46 3.61 -3.45
C HIS A 22 -11.20 3.93 -2.59
N PRO A 23 -10.62 5.15 -2.66
CA PRO A 23 -9.42 5.51 -1.92
C PRO A 23 -9.58 5.37 -0.40
N LEU A 24 -10.80 5.53 0.12
CA LEU A 24 -11.11 5.29 1.54
C LEU A 24 -10.86 3.83 1.95
N THR A 25 -11.12 2.88 1.05
CA THR A 25 -10.87 1.44 1.30
C THR A 25 -9.37 1.17 1.38
N ILE A 26 -8.57 1.80 0.52
CA ILE A 26 -7.11 1.71 0.58
C ILE A 26 -6.58 2.38 1.84
N GLN A 27 -7.06 3.58 2.20
CA GLN A 27 -6.69 4.22 3.48
C GLN A 27 -7.00 3.34 4.68
N ARG A 28 -8.19 2.72 4.72
CA ARG A 28 -8.55 1.77 5.78
C ARG A 28 -7.62 0.56 5.78
N LYS A 29 -7.24 0.02 4.62
CA LYS A 29 -6.30 -1.11 4.50
C LYS A 29 -4.90 -0.74 4.99
N VAL A 30 -4.40 0.45 4.63
CA VAL A 30 -3.11 0.98 5.10
C VAL A 30 -3.15 1.21 6.61
N LYS A 31 -4.21 1.83 7.14
CA LYS A 31 -4.39 2.07 8.58
C LYS A 31 -4.54 0.77 9.38
N LYS A 32 -5.15 -0.27 8.79
CA LYS A 32 -5.23 -1.62 9.34
C LYS A 32 -3.91 -2.40 9.25
N GLY A 33 -2.90 -1.88 8.54
CA GLY A 33 -1.62 -2.56 8.33
C GLY A 33 -1.67 -3.74 7.35
N ILE A 34 -2.75 -3.84 6.55
CA ILE A 34 -2.93 -4.87 5.52
C ILE A 34 -1.98 -4.59 4.34
N ILE A 35 -1.84 -3.30 4.01
CA ILE A 35 -0.91 -2.84 2.99
C ILE A 35 0.19 -2.08 3.73
N LYS A 36 1.42 -2.60 3.63
CA LYS A 36 2.59 -1.90 4.15
C LYS A 36 2.88 -0.71 3.24
N GLY A 37 2.86 0.49 3.81
CA GLY A 37 3.21 1.74 3.16
C GLY A 37 4.26 2.48 3.96
N VAL A 38 5.12 3.23 3.27
CA VAL A 38 6.04 4.17 3.88
C VAL A 38 5.34 5.51 3.99
N LYS A 39 5.29 6.06 5.21
CA LYS A 39 4.82 7.43 5.40
C LYS A 39 5.97 8.37 5.06
N ILE A 40 5.84 9.10 3.95
CA ILE A 40 6.82 10.11 3.56
C ILE A 40 6.17 11.47 3.76
N ASN A 41 6.71 12.21 4.73
CA ASN A 41 6.25 13.54 5.12
C ASN A 41 4.77 13.54 5.56
N LYS A 42 3.85 13.99 4.70
CA LYS A 42 2.39 14.09 4.97
C LYS A 42 1.55 13.04 4.23
N SER A 43 2.16 12.24 3.36
CA SER A 43 1.45 11.31 2.47
C SER A 43 1.94 9.88 2.66
N TRP A 44 1.02 8.94 2.46
CA TRP A 44 1.33 7.51 2.44
C TRP A 44 1.71 7.09 1.03
N TYR A 45 2.87 6.46 0.92
CA TYR A 45 3.38 5.89 -0.31
C TYR A 45 3.50 4.38 -0.13
N ILE A 46 3.16 3.63 -1.16
CA ILE A 46 3.21 2.18 -1.17
C ILE A 46 4.14 1.78 -2.31
N SER A 47 5.17 1.00 -1.99
CA SER A 47 6.12 0.47 -2.98
C SER A 47 5.46 -0.62 -3.82
N SER A 48 5.84 -0.73 -5.09
CA SER A 48 5.41 -1.80 -6.01
C SER A 48 5.61 -3.21 -5.44
N ASP A 49 6.67 -3.40 -4.65
CA ASP A 49 6.97 -4.68 -4.02
C ASP A 49 5.85 -5.12 -3.05
N ASN A 50 5.41 -4.20 -2.17
CA ASN A 50 4.27 -4.44 -1.28
C ASN A 50 2.95 -4.61 -2.05
N LEU A 51 2.77 -3.89 -3.16
CA LEU A 51 1.59 -4.06 -4.00
C LEU A 51 1.56 -5.45 -4.64
N LYS A 52 2.68 -5.93 -5.18
CA LYS A 52 2.83 -7.28 -5.73
C LYS A 52 2.60 -8.35 -4.66
N SER A 53 3.18 -8.17 -3.48
CA SER A 53 2.97 -9.07 -2.34
C SER A 53 1.49 -9.14 -1.92
N PHE A 54 0.79 -8.01 -1.98
CA PHE A 54 -0.66 -7.96 -1.73
C PHE A 54 -1.48 -8.65 -2.84
N LEU A 55 -1.12 -8.48 -4.12
CA LEU A 55 -1.79 -9.09 -5.27
C LEU A 55 -1.55 -10.60 -5.39
N GLN A 56 -0.39 -11.11 -4.97
CA GLN A 56 -0.05 -12.53 -5.01
C GLN A 56 -0.84 -13.40 -4.01
N GLY A 57 -1.73 -12.81 -3.21
CA GLY A 57 -2.88 -13.55 -2.68
C GLY A 57 -2.67 -14.28 -1.35
N ASN A 58 -1.99 -13.68 -0.36
CA ASN A 58 -1.89 -14.26 0.98
C ASN A 58 -2.79 -13.61 2.05
N THR A 59 -4.00 -13.15 1.69
CA THR A 59 -5.08 -12.95 2.68
C THR A 59 -6.45 -12.88 1.98
N CYS A 60 -7.11 -14.05 1.87
CA CYS A 60 -8.51 -14.11 2.29
C CYS A 60 -8.54 -13.70 3.77
N GLY A 61 -9.43 -12.78 4.14
CA GLY A 61 -9.25 -11.87 5.27
C GLY A 61 -8.78 -12.50 6.57
N SER A 62 -7.71 -11.94 7.17
CA SER A 62 -7.44 -11.84 8.62
C SER A 62 -6.09 -11.15 8.91
N GLU A 63 -6.15 -10.07 9.69
CA GLU A 63 -5.21 -9.72 10.79
C GLU A 63 -3.73 -9.28 10.57
N PRO A 64 -3.15 -8.57 11.58
CA PRO A 64 -2.14 -7.52 11.42
C PRO A 64 -0.71 -7.99 11.69
N LYS A 65 0.27 -7.37 11.01
CA LYS A 65 1.70 -7.43 11.39
C LYS A 65 2.34 -6.06 11.22
N GLY A 66 2.43 -5.32 12.32
CA GLY A 66 3.35 -4.19 12.45
C GLY A 66 4.79 -4.66 12.66
N LYS A 67 5.74 -3.89 12.13
CA LYS A 67 7.15 -3.65 12.53
C LYS A 67 7.57 -2.43 11.68
N LYS A 68 7.84 -1.21 12.18
CA LYS A 68 8.81 -0.76 13.21
C LYS A 68 10.14 -1.49 13.09
N GLU A 69 11.08 -0.84 12.40
CA GLU A 69 12.45 -0.62 12.86
C GLU A 69 12.92 0.73 12.31
#